data_AF-A0A426G756-F1
#
_entry.id   AF-A0A426G756-F1
#
_cell.length_a   1.000
_cell.length_b   1.000
_cell.length_c   1.000
_cell.angle_alpha   90.00
_cell.angle_beta   90.00
_cell.angle_gamma   90.00
#
_symmetry.space_group_name_H-M   'P 1'
#
loop_
_entity.id
_entity.type
_entity.pdbx_description
1 polymer ?
#
loop_
_entity_poly.entity_id
_entity_poly.type
_entity_poly.pdbx_seq_one_letter_code
_entity_poly.pdbx_strand_id
1 'polypeptide(L)'
;MVSLAEAKQYLKVEHGDEDGLIEQMLETSQQLCEDILRQSIYSDVLKTAILYGVAYLYEHREDANHKELKETLYHLLLAERKDVF
;
A
#
# COMPACT_ATOMS: atom_id res chain seq x y z
N MET A 1 -4.19 -10.86 -1.00
CA MET A 1 -4.75 -9.56 -1.42
C MET A 1 -5.42 -8.93 -0.22
N VAL A 2 -5.20 -7.63 0.01
CA VAL A 2 -5.94 -6.86 1.01
C VAL A 2 -7.30 -6.51 0.41
N SER A 3 -8.37 -6.66 1.18
CA SER A 3 -9.73 -6.30 0.77
C SER A 3 -10.06 -4.85 1.11
N LEU A 4 -11.07 -4.29 0.42
CA LEU A 4 -11.61 -2.96 0.75
C LEU A 4 -12.04 -2.86 2.21
N ALA A 5 -12.69 -3.91 2.76
CA ALA A 5 -13.11 -3.94 4.15
C ALA A 5 -11.94 -3.84 5.13
N GLU A 6 -10.83 -4.56 4.85
CA GLU A 6 -9.61 -4.48 5.67
C GLU A 6 -8.95 -3.11 5.56
N ALA A 7 -8.90 -2.51 4.36
CA ALA A 7 -8.39 -1.17 4.15
C ALA A 7 -9.21 -0.13 4.92
N LYS A 8 -10.54 -0.19 4.83
CA LYS A 8 -11.46 0.69 5.57
C LYS A 8 -11.31 0.53 7.08
N GLN A 9 -11.18 -0.70 7.56
CA GLN A 9 -10.92 -0.97 8.98
C GLN A 9 -9.61 -0.34 9.44
N TYR A 10 -8.56 -0.43 8.63
CA TYR A 10 -7.26 0.18 8.93
C TYR A 10 -7.32 1.72 8.94
N LEU A 11 -8.03 2.31 7.97
CA LEU A 11 -8.25 3.75 7.84
C LEU A 11 -9.28 4.32 8.85
N LYS A 12 -10.02 3.45 9.54
CA LYS A 12 -11.16 3.81 10.39
C LYS A 12 -12.29 4.54 9.63
N VAL A 13 -12.53 4.15 8.38
CA VAL A 13 -13.61 4.67 7.53
C VAL A 13 -14.83 3.77 7.65
N GLU A 14 -15.94 4.32 8.14
CA GLU A 14 -17.18 3.55 8.39
C GLU A 14 -18.23 3.72 7.27
N HIS A 15 -18.19 4.82 6.52
CA HIS A 15 -19.13 5.12 5.43
C HIS A 15 -18.62 4.65 4.05
N GLY A 16 -19.51 4.59 3.06
CA GLY A 16 -19.22 4.08 1.71
C GLY A 16 -18.86 5.14 0.66
N ASP A 17 -18.97 6.42 1.00
CA ASP A 17 -18.85 7.51 0.01
C ASP A 17 -17.48 7.57 -0.69
N GLU A 18 -16.44 7.04 -0.04
CA GLU A 18 -15.07 7.05 -0.53
C GLU A 18 -14.58 5.66 -0.97
N ASP A 19 -15.47 4.66 -1.07
CA ASP A 19 -15.09 3.28 -1.39
C ASP A 19 -14.31 3.19 -2.69
N GLY A 20 -14.78 3.85 -3.75
CA GLY A 20 -14.09 3.86 -5.04
C GLY A 20 -12.71 4.52 -5.00
N LEU A 21 -12.52 5.54 -4.14
CA LEU A 21 -11.22 6.18 -3.96
C LEU A 21 -10.25 5.29 -3.17
N ILE A 22 -10.75 4.63 -2.13
CA ILE A 22 -9.98 3.67 -1.33
C ILE A 22 -9.56 2.46 -2.19
N GLU A 23 -10.43 1.97 -3.06
CA GLU A 23 -10.11 0.90 -4.03
C GLU A 23 -8.96 1.31 -4.97
N GLN A 24 -9.00 2.53 -5.52
CA GLN A 24 -7.92 3.04 -6.38
C GLN A 24 -6.59 3.18 -5.62
N MET A 25 -6.63 3.64 -4.37
CA MET A 25 -5.45 3.72 -3.51
C MET A 25 -4.90 2.35 -3.16
N LEU A 26 -5.79 1.38 -2.96
CA LEU A 26 -5.44 -0.01 -2.68
C LEU A 26 -4.71 -0.64 -3.87
N GLU A 27 -5.24 -0.48 -5.08
CA GLU A 27 -4.59 -0.93 -6.31
C GLU A 27 -3.22 -0.25 -6.52
N THR A 28 -3.16 1.07 -6.32
CA THR A 28 -1.91 1.84 -6.44
C THR A 28 -0.86 1.36 -5.44
N SER A 29 -1.25 1.18 -4.17
CA SER A 29 -0.36 0.72 -3.11
C SER A 29 0.14 -0.71 -3.37
N GLN A 30 -0.73 -1.60 -3.86
CA GLN A 30 -0.37 -2.95 -4.25
C GLN A 30 0.66 -2.94 -5.39
N GLN A 31 0.42 -2.17 -6.45
CA GLN A 31 1.35 -2.06 -7.58
C GLN A 31 2.73 -1.56 -7.13
N LEU A 32 2.78 -0.53 -6.27
CA LEU A 32 4.05 -0.02 -5.74
C LEU A 32 4.82 -1.08 -4.94
N CYS A 33 4.13 -1.87 -4.13
CA CYS A 33 4.77 -2.93 -3.36
C CYS A 33 5.28 -4.07 -4.25
N GLU A 34 4.50 -4.48 -5.26
CA GLU A 34 4.90 -5.50 -6.22
C GLU A 34 6.10 -5.05 -7.08
N ASP A 35 6.12 -3.78 -7.50
CA ASP A 35 7.24 -3.17 -8.24
C ASP A 35 8.54 -3.20 -7.42
N ILE A 36 8.45 -2.95 -6.11
CA ILE A 36 9.60 -3.01 -5.18
C ILE A 36 10.10 -4.45 -5.03
N LEU A 37 9.18 -5.39 -4.79
CA LEU A 37 9.50 -6.80 -4.57
C LEU A 37 10.01 -7.49 -5.84
N ARG A 38 9.57 -7.05 -7.03
CA ARG A 38 9.80 -7.69 -8.33
C ARG A 38 9.28 -9.14 -8.39
N GLN A 39 8.32 -9.46 -7.53
CA GLN A 39 7.66 -10.76 -7.46
C GLN A 39 6.29 -10.62 -6.81
N SER A 40 5.36 -11.46 -7.22
CA SER A 40 4.04 -11.58 -6.60
C SER A 40 4.09 -12.65 -5.50
N ILE A 41 4.60 -12.29 -4.32
CA ILE A 41 4.50 -13.11 -3.11
C ILE A 41 3.33 -12.62 -2.25
N TYR A 42 2.83 -13.48 -1.36
CA TYR A 42 1.89 -13.05 -0.32
C TYR A 42 2.53 -13.27 1.04
N SER A 43 2.69 -12.17 1.80
CA SER A 43 3.25 -12.17 3.14
C SER A 43 2.52 -11.15 4.03
N ASP A 44 2.63 -11.32 5.34
CA ASP A 44 2.08 -10.35 6.29
C ASP A 44 2.82 -8.99 6.22
N VAL A 45 4.09 -9.01 5.82
CA VAL A 45 4.89 -7.80 5.59
C VAL A 45 4.35 -7.04 4.38
N LEU A 46 4.09 -7.72 3.26
CA LEU A 46 3.44 -7.13 2.08
C LEU A 46 2.07 -6.58 2.43
N LYS A 47 1.26 -7.33 3.18
CA LYS A 47 -0.06 -6.86 3.62
C LYS A 47 0.04 -5.55 4.41
N THR A 48 1.00 -5.48 5.33
CA THR A 48 1.26 -4.27 6.14
C THR A 48 1.76 -3.11 5.28
N ALA A 49 2.65 -3.37 4.33
CA ALA A 49 3.16 -2.36 3.41
C ALA A 49 2.03 -1.79 2.52
N ILE A 50 1.15 -2.65 2.00
CA ILE A 50 -0.01 -2.21 1.21
C ILE A 50 -0.93 -1.32 2.05
N LEU A 51 -1.27 -1.73 3.28
CA LEU A 51 -2.12 -0.95 4.18
C LEU A 51 -1.48 0.40 4.54
N TYR A 52 -0.17 0.42 4.81
CA TYR A 52 0.56 1.67 5.03
C TYR A 52 0.49 2.58 3.81
N GLY A 53 0.72 2.04 2.60
CA GLY A 53 0.66 2.83 1.38
C GLY A 53 -0.73 3.42 1.11
N VAL A 54 -1.80 2.67 1.41
CA VAL A 54 -3.18 3.17 1.34
C VAL A 54 -3.40 4.32 2.32
N ALA A 55 -2.98 4.17 3.58
CA ALA A 55 -3.11 5.23 4.58
C ALA A 55 -2.33 6.49 4.20
N TYR A 56 -1.09 6.33 3.72
CA TYR A 56 -0.30 7.47 3.29
C TYR A 56 -0.97 8.21 2.13
N LEU A 57 -1.41 7.49 1.09
CA LEU A 57 -2.11 8.06 -0.05
C LEU A 57 -3.44 8.71 0.36
N TYR A 58 -4.12 8.16 1.36
CA TYR A 58 -5.37 8.69 1.90
C TYR A 58 -5.17 10.01 2.66
N GLU A 59 -4.14 10.09 3.49
CA GLU A 59 -3.84 11.25 4.32
C GLU A 59 -3.20 12.40 3.53
N HIS A 60 -2.42 12.08 2.51
CA HIS A 60 -1.62 13.04 1.73
C HIS A 60 -2.19 13.29 0.33
N ARG A 61 -3.51 13.17 0.15
CA ARG A 61 -4.18 13.34 -1.16
C ARG A 61 -3.93 14.69 -1.82
N GLU A 62 -3.70 15.72 -1.00
CA GLU A 62 -3.47 17.09 -1.45
C GLU A 62 -1.98 17.37 -1.72
N ASP A 63 -1.09 16.47 -1.31
CA ASP A 63 0.36 16.61 -1.40
C ASP A 63 0.96 15.70 -2.49
N ALA A 64 1.59 16.32 -3.49
CA ALA A 64 2.15 15.61 -4.64
C ALA A 64 3.51 14.89 -4.37
N ASN A 65 3.98 14.82 -3.12
CA ASN A 65 5.31 14.30 -2.81
C ASN A 65 5.28 12.83 -2.35
N HIS A 66 5.38 11.89 -3.29
CA HIS A 66 5.40 10.45 -3.01
C HIS A 66 6.80 9.88 -2.69
N LYS A 67 7.80 10.72 -2.42
CA LYS A 67 9.16 10.25 -2.15
C LYS A 67 9.23 9.43 -0.86
N GLU A 68 8.66 9.97 0.22
CA GLU A 68 8.66 9.34 1.54
C GLU A 68 7.89 8.01 1.53
N LEU A 69 6.75 7.96 0.84
CA LEU A 69 5.99 6.72 0.61
C LEU A 69 6.89 5.63 0.02
N LYS A 70 7.59 5.93 -1.07
CA LYS A 70 8.44 4.96 -1.76
C LYS A 70 9.61 4.51 -0.90
N GLU A 71 10.25 5.42 -0.16
CA GLU A 71 11.36 5.09 0.74
C GLU A 71 10.91 4.16 1.89
N THR A 72 9.76 4.45 2.51
CA THR A 72 9.22 3.60 3.57
C THR A 72 8.81 2.21 3.07
N LEU A 73 8.08 2.15 1.95
CA LEU A 73 7.71 0.87 1.33
C LEU A 73 8.96 0.05 0.95
N TYR A 74 10.00 0.71 0.43
CA TYR A 74 11.26 0.07 0.08
C TYR A 74 11.91 -0.58 1.30
N HIS A 75 12.02 0.14 2.43
CA HIS A 75 12.62 -0.40 3.64
C HIS A 75 11.80 -1.54 4.26
N LEU A 76 10.47 -1.44 4.26
CA LEU A 76 9.57 -2.50 4.76
C LEU A 76 9.72 -3.80 3.97
N LEU A 77 9.84 -3.68 2.64
CA LEU A 77 9.84 -4.82 1.73
C LEU A 77 11.25 -5.35 1.41
N LEU A 78 12.30 -4.67 1.87
CA LEU A 78 13.69 -5.00 1.52
C LEU A 78 14.06 -6.44 1.88
N ALA A 79 13.60 -6.92 3.04
CA ALA A 79 13.89 -8.28 3.51
C ALA A 79 13.25 -9.39 2.64
N GLU A 80 12.19 -9.06 1.91
CA GLU A 80 11.46 -10.00 1.05
C GLU A 80 11.72 -9.75 -0.45
N ARG A 81 12.48 -8.70 -0.77
CA ARG A 81 12.84 -8.35 -2.14
C ARG A 81 13.74 -9.42 -2.72
N LYS A 82 13.41 -9.91 -3.91
CA LYS A 82 14.24 -10.91 -4.60
C LYS A 82 15.52 -10.25 -5.11
N ASP A 83 16.66 -10.66 -4.55
CA ASP A 83 17.97 -10.29 -5.08
C ASP A 83 18.17 -10.93 -6.45
N VAL A 84 18.53 -10.11 -7.43
CA VAL A 84 19.00 -10.59 -8.73
C VAL A 84 20.51 -10.71 -8.61
N PHE A 85 20.99 -11.94 -8.37
CA PHE A 85 22.40 -12.31 -8.55
C PHE A 85 22.63 -12.80 -9.98
#